data_AF-A0A3M0ZK70-F1
#
_entry.id   AF-A0A3M0ZK70-F1
#
_cell.length_a   1.000
_cell.length_b   1.000
_cell.length_c   1.000
_cell.angle_alpha   90.00
_cell.angle_beta   90.00
_cell.angle_gamma   90.00
#
_symmetry.space_group_name_H-M   'P 1'
#
loop_
_entity.id
_entity.type
_entity.pdbx_description
1 polymer ?
#
loop_
_entity_poly.entity_id
_entity_poly.type
_entity_poly.pdbx_seq_one_letter_code
_entity_poly.pdbx_strand_id
1 'polypeptide(L)'
;MKSISGDLLQLFQSVERCASSQGISPWLVGGAVRDILLGNQPTDYDFAVEGNAIDLASSVAKEIGGEIRSHKRFYTATLLLKTPL
;
A
#
# COMPACT_ATOMS: atom_id res chain seq x y z
N MET A 1 -12.55 -2.73 19.04
CA MET A 1 -11.80 -2.94 17.78
C MET A 1 -12.41 -1.98 16.77
N LYS A 2 -11.67 -0.94 16.33
CA LYS A 2 -12.20 0.02 15.34
C LYS A 2 -12.38 -0.71 14.01
N SER A 3 -13.49 -0.46 13.32
CA SER A 3 -13.75 -1.00 11.99
C SER A 3 -12.75 -0.40 11.00
N ILE A 4 -12.18 -1.24 10.14
CA ILE A 4 -11.44 -0.79 8.95
C ILE A 4 -12.46 -0.14 8.01
N SER A 5 -12.14 1.01 7.40
CA SER A 5 -13.02 1.64 6.40
C SER A 5 -13.13 0.73 5.17
N GLY A 6 -14.27 0.78 4.46
CA GLY A 6 -14.45 -0.02 3.24
C GLY A 6 -13.37 0.25 2.20
N ASP A 7 -12.97 1.50 2.07
CA ASP A 7 -11.96 1.94 1.10
C ASP A 7 -10.56 1.42 1.46
N LEU A 8 -10.21 1.41 2.76
CA LEU A 8 -8.94 0.83 3.21
C LEU A 8 -8.88 -0.68 2.99
N LEU A 9 -10.00 -1.39 3.19
CA LEU A 9 -10.08 -2.81 2.87
C LEU A 9 -9.88 -3.06 1.36
N GLN A 10 -10.46 -2.21 0.51
CA GLN A 10 -10.27 -2.29 -0.94
C GLN A 10 -8.81 -2.06 -1.33
N LEU A 11 -8.12 -1.09 -0.71
CA LEU A 11 -6.69 -0.86 -0.93
C LEU A 11 -5.89 -2.12 -0.60
N PHE A 12 -6.07 -2.69 0.60
CA PHE A 12 -5.27 -3.85 1.03
C PHE A 12 -5.55 -5.07 0.17
N GLN A 13 -6.80 -5.29 -0.25
CA GLN A 13 -7.15 -6.36 -1.18
C GLN A 13 -6.52 -6.17 -2.57
N SER A 14 -6.43 -4.93 -3.08
CA SER A 14 -5.75 -4.67 -4.36
C SER A 14 -4.24 -4.92 -4.24
N VAL A 15 -3.61 -4.47 -3.15
CA VAL A 15 -2.19 -4.74 -2.88
C VAL A 15 -1.93 -6.24 -2.83
N GLU A 16 -2.75 -7.01 -2.11
CA GLU A 16 -2.62 -8.47 -1.98
C GLU A 16 -2.84 -9.19 -3.31
N ARG A 17 -3.87 -8.83 -4.10
CA ARG A 17 -4.08 -9.37 -5.45
C ARG A 17 -2.91 -9.08 -6.39
N CYS A 18 -2.48 -7.83 -6.47
CA CYS A 18 -1.38 -7.42 -7.33
C CYS A 18 -0.07 -8.12 -6.94
N ALA A 19 0.24 -8.18 -5.65
CA ALA A 19 1.44 -8.83 -5.15
C ALA A 19 1.44 -10.34 -5.41
N SER A 20 0.31 -11.00 -5.15
CA SER A 20 0.12 -12.42 -5.46
C SER A 20 0.31 -12.73 -6.93
N SER A 21 -0.21 -11.88 -7.83
CA SER A 21 -0.03 -12.04 -9.29
C SER A 21 1.43 -11.91 -9.74
N GLN A 22 2.26 -11.23 -8.95
CA GLN A 22 3.68 -11.02 -9.21
C GLN A 22 4.58 -12.00 -8.44
N GLY A 23 4.00 -12.88 -7.61
CA GLY A 23 4.75 -13.82 -6.78
C GLY A 23 5.57 -13.13 -5.67
N ILE A 24 5.17 -11.94 -5.23
CA ILE A 24 5.84 -11.18 -4.16
C ILE A 24 4.93 -11.09 -2.94
N SER A 25 5.55 -11.01 -1.76
CA SER A 25 4.83 -10.83 -0.49
C SER A 25 4.92 -9.38 -0.03
N PRO A 26 3.79 -8.69 0.24
CA PRO A 26 3.79 -7.36 0.83
C PRO A 26 3.58 -7.41 2.34
N TRP A 27 4.30 -6.58 3.07
CA TRP A 27 4.15 -6.42 4.53
C TRP A 27 3.90 -4.97 4.87
N LEU A 28 2.82 -4.72 5.63
CA LEU A 28 2.62 -3.43 6.27
C LEU A 28 3.70 -3.22 7.33
N VAL A 29 4.39 -2.08 7.27
CA VAL A 29 5.50 -1.75 8.17
C VAL A 29 5.36 -0.34 8.72
N GLY A 30 6.30 0.06 9.58
CA GLY A 30 6.46 1.46 9.99
C GLY A 30 5.38 1.99 10.93
N GLY A 31 5.08 3.28 10.78
CA GLY A 31 4.19 4.03 11.67
C GLY A 31 2.76 3.48 11.70
N ALA A 32 2.25 3.02 10.55
CA ALA A 32 0.92 2.46 10.43
C ALA A 32 0.70 1.26 11.37
N VAL A 33 1.68 0.36 11.47
CA VAL A 33 1.60 -0.81 12.39
C VAL A 33 1.52 -0.35 13.83
N ARG A 34 2.40 0.58 14.24
CA ARG A 34 2.40 1.15 15.60
C ARG A 34 1.06 1.81 15.91
N ASP A 35 0.55 2.64 15.00
CA ASP A 35 -0.64 3.43 15.23
C ASP A 35 -1.88 2.53 15.35
N ILE A 36 -2.00 1.49 14.49
CA ILE A 36 -3.05 0.46 14.60
C ILE A 36 -2.99 -0.25 15.96
N LEU A 37 -1.80 -0.68 16.40
CA LEU A 37 -1.62 -1.37 17.69
C LEU A 37 -2.00 -0.48 18.88
N LEU A 38 -1.81 0.84 18.76
CA LEU A 38 -2.21 1.84 19.75
C LEU A 38 -3.68 2.27 19.62
N GLY A 39 -4.43 1.77 18.64
CA GLY A 39 -5.82 2.15 18.38
C GLY A 39 -6.01 3.51 17.68
N ASN A 40 -4.93 4.07 17.15
CA ASN A 40 -4.91 5.30 16.33
C ASN A 40 -5.17 4.96 14.86
N GLN A 41 -5.59 5.97 14.10
CA GLN A 41 -5.75 5.85 12.64
C GLN A 41 -4.45 6.31 11.97
N PRO A 42 -3.79 5.45 11.17
CA PRO A 42 -2.62 5.86 10.39
C PRO A 42 -2.96 6.97 9.39
N THR A 43 -1.99 7.87 9.15
CA THR A 43 -2.09 8.91 8.12
C THR A 43 -1.65 8.43 6.73
N ASP A 44 -0.78 7.43 6.70
CA ASP A 44 -0.19 6.81 5.53
C ASP A 44 0.06 5.31 5.80
N TYR A 45 0.31 4.56 4.73
CA TYR A 45 0.52 3.12 4.78
C TYR A 45 1.79 2.76 4.01
N ASP A 46 2.79 2.28 4.74
CA ASP A 46 4.07 1.84 4.16
C ASP A 46 4.09 0.33 3.97
N PHE A 47 4.43 -0.10 2.75
CA PHE A 47 4.61 -1.51 2.43
C PHE A 47 6.08 -1.81 2.12
N ALA A 48 6.63 -2.80 2.81
CA ALA A 48 7.86 -3.46 2.40
C ALA A 48 7.51 -4.67 1.53
N VAL A 49 8.34 -4.95 0.52
CA VAL A 49 8.16 -6.11 -0.36
C VAL A 49 9.50 -6.76 -0.67
N GLU A 50 9.48 -8.08 -0.86
CA GLU A 50 10.60 -8.82 -1.41
C GLU A 50 10.43 -8.88 -2.93
N GLY A 51 10.86 -7.82 -3.62
CA GLY A 51 10.69 -7.68 -5.07
C GLY A 51 10.76 -6.22 -5.54
N ASN A 52 10.19 -5.95 -6.71
CA ASN A 52 10.16 -4.60 -7.28
C ASN A 52 8.94 -3.80 -6.80
N ALA A 53 9.13 -2.93 -5.81
CA ALA A 53 8.04 -2.09 -5.28
C ALA A 53 7.45 -1.13 -6.32
N ILE A 54 8.22 -0.72 -7.33
CA ILE A 54 7.74 0.18 -8.39
C ILE A 54 6.72 -0.53 -9.28
N ASP A 55 6.96 -1.78 -9.63
CA ASP A 55 6.07 -2.59 -10.48
C ASP A 55 4.78 -2.95 -9.73
N LEU A 56 4.90 -3.28 -8.43
CA LEU A 56 3.74 -3.47 -7.56
C LEU A 56 2.90 -2.20 -7.49
N ALA A 57 3.50 -1.07 -7.10
CA ALA A 57 2.77 0.19 -6.95
C ALA A 57 2.11 0.62 -8.26
N SER A 58 2.79 0.43 -9.40
CA SER A 58 2.21 0.70 -10.72
C SER A 58 1.01 -0.19 -11.05
N SER A 59 1.01 -1.44 -10.59
CA SER A 59 -0.11 -2.37 -10.82
C SER A 59 -1.31 -2.01 -9.95
N VAL A 60 -1.07 -1.70 -8.67
CA VAL A 60 -2.12 -1.22 -7.75
C VAL A 60 -2.73 0.07 -8.28
N ALA A 61 -1.92 1.04 -8.72
CA ALA A 61 -2.40 2.30 -9.29
C ALA A 61 -3.27 2.12 -10.54
N LYS A 62 -3.01 1.09 -11.36
CA LYS A 62 -3.85 0.75 -12.51
C LYS A 62 -5.21 0.18 -12.08
N GLU A 63 -5.25 -0.57 -10.97
CA GLU A 63 -6.45 -1.23 -10.47
C GLU A 63 -7.39 -0.25 -9.76
N ILE A 64 -6.88 0.57 -8.84
CA ILE A 64 -7.70 1.45 -8.00
C ILE A 64 -7.59 2.94 -8.38
N GLY A 65 -6.73 3.28 -9.34
CA GLY A 65 -6.43 4.65 -9.71
C GLY A 65 -5.41 5.32 -8.78
N GLY A 66 -4.80 6.40 -9.25
CA GLY A 66 -3.84 7.19 -8.47
C GLY A 66 -2.66 7.68 -9.32
N GLU A 67 -1.83 8.54 -8.72
CA GLU A 67 -0.57 9.00 -9.30
C GLU A 67 0.58 8.24 -8.64
N ILE A 68 1.53 7.76 -9.46
CA ILE A 68 2.74 7.09 -8.97
C ILE A 68 3.92 8.03 -9.05
N ARG A 69 4.67 8.12 -7.94
CA ARG A 69 5.98 8.74 -7.88
C ARG A 69 7.02 7.68 -7.55
N SER A 70 7.86 7.34 -8.51
CA SER A 70 8.90 6.32 -8.34
C SER A 70 10.27 6.94 -8.07
N HIS A 71 11.03 6.36 -7.14
CA HIS A 71 12.43 6.69 -6.88
C HIS A 71 13.33 5.50 -7.23
N LYS A 72 13.66 5.35 -8.52
CA LYS A 72 14.40 4.19 -9.06
C LYS A 72 15.72 3.90 -8.34
N ARG A 73 16.45 4.93 -7.89
CA ARG A 73 17.71 4.77 -7.14
C ARG A 73 17.54 3.93 -5.86
N PHE A 74 16.37 4.01 -5.24
CA PHE A 74 16.06 3.34 -3.97
C PHE A 74 15.06 2.20 -4.12
N TYR A 75 14.63 1.89 -5.36
CA TYR A 75 13.59 0.89 -5.64
C TYR A 75 12.30 1.13 -4.85
N THR A 76 11.95 2.39 -4.60
CA THR A 76 10.69 2.75 -3.92
C THR A 76 9.72 3.45 -4.86
N ALA A 77 8.44 3.38 -4.51
CA ALA A 77 7.37 4.14 -5.15
C ALA A 77 6.35 4.59 -4.11
N THR A 78 5.77 5.76 -4.35
CA THR A 78 4.65 6.31 -3.59
C THR A 78 3.43 6.34 -4.49
N LEU A 79 2.34 5.73 -4.04
CA LEU A 79 1.02 5.82 -4.66
C LEU A 79 0.21 6.91 -3.97
N LEU A 80 -0.13 7.95 -4.72
CA LEU A 80 -1.00 9.03 -4.28
C LEU A 80 -2.42 8.76 -4.80
N LEU A 81 -3.35 8.45 -3.90
CA LEU A 81 -4.75 8.27 -4.24
C LEU A 81 -5.41 9.65 -4.43
N LYS A 82 -6.27 9.77 -5.44
CA LYS A 82 -6.99 11.02 -5.75
C LYS A 82 -8.02 11.39 -4.67
N THR A 83 -8.42 10.42 -3.85
CA THR A 83 -9.37 10.57 -2.76
C THR A 83 -8.77 9.92 -1.51
N PRO A 84 -8.78 10.59 -0.35
CA PRO A 84 -8.33 9.99 0.90
C PRO A 84 -9.21 8.81 1.32
N LEU A 85 -8.60 7.82 1.97
CA LEU A 85 -9.22 6.57 2.48
C LEU A 85 -9.76 6.71 3.91
#